data_AF-A0A117MP91-F1
#
_entry.id   AF-A0A117MP91-F1
#
_cell.length_a   1.000
_cell.length_b   1.000
_cell.length_c   1.000
_cell.angle_alpha   90.00
_cell.angle_beta   90.00
_cell.angle_gamma   90.00
#
_symmetry.space_group_name_H-M   'P 1'
#
loop_
_entity.id
_entity.type
_entity.pdbx_description
1 polymer ?
#
loop_
_entity_poly.entity_id
_entity_poly.type
_entity_poly.pdbx_seq_one_letter_code
_entity_poly.pdbx_strand_id
1 'polypeptide(L)'
;MPTLPWTVPNPAPPHTEVHVFASRFETRTLWGALRFLARTPGVWRQVSRAPGAYGASLKAEPFKRTFWTLSAWESPAALKAFARSGAHAPTSQGLSTQMRDAKFATWQASSGELPLGWTEAIRRLT
;
A
#
# COMPACT_ATOMS: atom_id res chain seq x y z
N MET A 1 15.44 7.76 3.24
CA MET A 1 14.76 6.45 3.17
C MET A 1 14.14 6.32 1.79
N PRO A 2 14.28 5.18 1.10
CA PRO A 2 13.68 5.02 -0.21
C PRO A 2 12.15 5.03 -0.08
N THR A 3 11.53 6.07 -0.64
CA THR A 3 10.09 6.20 -0.79
C THR A 3 9.81 6.17 -2.28
N LEU A 4 8.95 5.24 -2.73
CA LEU A 4 8.40 5.32 -4.07
C LEU A 4 7.44 6.51 -4.12
N PRO A 5 7.65 7.46 -5.05
CA PRO A 5 6.76 8.61 -5.17
C PRO A 5 5.34 8.15 -5.44
N TRP A 6 4.37 9.01 -5.12
CA TRP A 6 2.97 8.73 -5.38
C TRP A 6 2.74 8.46 -6.87
N THR A 7 2.29 7.27 -7.21
CA THR A 7 1.86 6.92 -8.56
C THR A 7 0.37 7.22 -8.71
N VAL A 8 -0.04 7.65 -9.91
CA VAL A 8 -1.45 7.92 -10.25
C VAL A 8 -1.88 6.99 -11.40
N PRO A 9 -2.42 5.80 -11.09
CA PRO A 9 -2.88 4.85 -12.11
C PRO A 9 -4.08 5.39 -12.89
N ASN A 10 -5.08 5.88 -12.16
CA ASN A 10 -6.28 6.50 -12.70
C ASN A 10 -6.50 7.82 -11.95
N PRO A 11 -6.62 8.97 -12.62
CA PRO A 11 -6.99 10.22 -11.95
C PRO A 11 -8.36 10.07 -11.25
N ALA A 12 -8.45 10.47 -9.98
CA ALA A 12 -9.72 10.50 -9.28
C ALA A 12 -10.64 11.58 -9.87
N PRO A 13 -11.94 11.33 -10.04
CA PRO A 13 -12.87 12.40 -10.39
C PRO A 13 -12.85 13.52 -9.35
N PRO A 14 -13.05 14.78 -9.75
CA PRO A 14 -13.03 15.91 -8.82
C PRO A 14 -14.24 15.83 -7.86
N HIS A 15 -14.04 16.31 -6.63
CA HIS A 15 -15.09 16.39 -5.60
C HIS A 15 -15.74 15.04 -5.24
N THR A 16 -14.98 13.95 -5.32
CA THR A 16 -15.45 12.62 -4.90
C THR A 16 -14.76 12.17 -3.63
N GLU A 17 -15.46 11.39 -2.83
CA GLU A 17 -14.84 10.66 -1.73
C GLU A 17 -13.96 9.53 -2.30
N VAL A 18 -12.82 9.31 -1.66
CA VAL A 18 -11.88 8.23 -1.98
C VAL A 18 -11.65 7.37 -0.74
N HIS A 19 -11.56 6.07 -0.95
CA HIS A 19 -11.26 5.10 0.09
C HIS A 19 -9.74 4.95 0.24
N VAL A 20 -9.23 5.34 1.39
CA VAL A 20 -7.81 5.25 1.70
C VAL A 20 -7.50 3.99 2.49
N PHE A 21 -6.42 3.32 2.10
CA PHE A 21 -5.85 2.20 2.80
C PHE A 21 -4.37 2.43 3.08
N ALA A 22 -3.99 2.31 4.34
CA ALA A 22 -2.61 2.32 4.78
C ALA A 22 -2.26 1.02 5.51
N SER A 23 -1.02 0.59 5.36
CA SER A 23 -0.51 -0.57 6.09
C SER A 23 0.93 -0.36 6.55
N ARG A 24 1.28 -1.04 7.65
CA ARG A 24 2.64 -1.17 8.17
C ARG A 24 2.95 -2.65 8.33
N PHE A 25 4.07 -3.09 7.78
CA PHE A 25 4.58 -4.44 7.92
C PHE A 25 5.95 -4.40 8.60
N GLU A 26 6.14 -5.19 9.65
CA GLU A 26 7.46 -5.47 10.22
C GLU A 26 7.81 -6.95 9.97
N THR A 27 8.92 -7.21 9.31
CA THR A 27 9.39 -8.58 9.03
C THR A 27 10.21 -9.12 10.21
N ARG A 28 10.19 -10.45 10.45
CA ARG A 28 10.95 -11.08 11.54
C ARG A 28 12.46 -10.95 11.38
N THR A 29 12.96 -10.99 10.15
CA THR A 29 14.39 -11.07 9.84
C THR A 29 14.75 -10.16 8.66
N LEU A 30 16.05 -9.83 8.51
CA LEU A 30 16.54 -9.11 7.33
C LEU A 30 16.31 -9.92 6.04
N TRP A 31 16.38 -11.25 6.11
CA TRP A 31 16.01 -12.11 4.99
C TRP A 31 14.54 -11.94 4.59
N GLY A 32 13.63 -11.84 5.56
CA GLY A 32 12.23 -11.49 5.33
C GLY A 32 12.08 -10.13 4.66
N ALA A 33 12.85 -9.13 5.09
CA ALA A 33 12.88 -7.79 4.48
C ALA A 33 13.35 -7.82 3.01
N LEU A 34 14.40 -8.59 2.69
CA LEU A 34 14.87 -8.79 1.32
C LEU A 34 13.80 -9.49 0.46
N ARG A 35 13.13 -10.51 0.99
CA ARG A 35 12.02 -11.19 0.30
C ARG A 35 10.85 -10.25 0.04
N PHE A 36 10.51 -9.36 0.98
CA PHE A 36 9.47 -8.34 0.79
C PHE A 36 9.82 -7.41 -0.37
N LEU A 37 11.05 -6.88 -0.38
CA LEU A 37 11.54 -6.02 -1.46
C LEU A 37 11.50 -6.72 -2.81
N ALA A 38 11.96 -7.98 -2.89
CA ALA A 38 11.98 -8.74 -4.14
C ALA A 38 10.57 -8.96 -4.75
N ARG A 39 9.51 -8.97 -3.95
CA ARG A 39 8.12 -9.12 -4.43
C ARG A 39 7.44 -7.78 -4.76
N THR A 40 7.99 -6.67 -4.26
CA THR A 40 7.41 -5.33 -4.42
C THR A 40 7.17 -4.93 -5.88
N PRO A 41 8.09 -5.16 -6.84
CA PRO A 41 7.88 -4.74 -8.24
C PRO A 41 6.64 -5.35 -8.90
N GLY A 42 6.31 -6.61 -8.60
CA GLY A 42 5.13 -7.29 -9.16
C GLY A 42 3.83 -6.69 -8.64
N VAL A 43 3.78 -6.43 -7.32
CA VAL A 43 2.64 -5.76 -6.68
C VAL A 43 2.50 -4.32 -7.17
N TRP A 44 3.62 -3.62 -7.33
CA TRP A 44 3.64 -2.24 -7.83
C TRP A 44 3.10 -2.13 -9.26
N ARG A 45 3.52 -3.06 -10.13
CA ARG A 45 2.98 -3.16 -11.49
C ARG A 45 1.46 -3.42 -11.47
N GLN A 46 0.98 -4.26 -10.57
CA GLN A 46 -0.45 -4.53 -10.45
C GLN A 46 -1.23 -3.29 -10.00
N VAL A 47 -0.81 -2.59 -8.95
CA VAL A 47 -1.54 -1.38 -8.47
C VAL A 47 -1.50 -0.27 -9.52
N SER A 48 -0.42 -0.14 -10.29
CA SER A 48 -0.30 0.83 -11.39
C SER A 48 -1.29 0.62 -12.53
N ARG A 49 -2.03 -0.50 -12.53
CA ARG A 49 -3.02 -0.87 -13.56
C ARG A 49 -4.35 -1.30 -12.97
N ALA A 50 -4.51 -1.22 -11.64
CA ALA A 50 -5.69 -1.74 -10.98
C ALA A 50 -6.90 -0.82 -11.25
N PRO A 51 -8.04 -1.37 -11.71
CA PRO A 51 -9.28 -0.59 -11.80
C PRO A 51 -9.65 -0.01 -10.44
N GLY A 52 -10.07 1.26 -10.43
CA GLY A 52 -10.45 1.98 -9.22
C GLY A 52 -9.27 2.35 -8.31
N ALA A 53 -8.01 2.19 -8.72
CA ALA A 53 -6.86 2.73 -7.98
C ALA A 53 -6.62 4.20 -8.37
N TYR A 54 -6.73 5.11 -7.41
CA TYR A 54 -6.46 6.55 -7.61
C TYR A 54 -5.03 6.95 -7.27
N GLY A 55 -4.34 6.14 -6.47
CA GLY A 55 -2.91 6.25 -6.33
C GLY A 55 -2.33 5.39 -5.23
N ALA A 56 -1.00 5.31 -5.23
CA ALA A 56 -0.28 4.56 -4.21
C ALA A 56 1.12 5.14 -3.98
N SER A 57 1.63 5.00 -2.76
CA SER A 57 3.01 5.24 -2.36
C SER A 57 3.48 4.11 -1.45
N LEU A 58 4.78 3.84 -1.48
CA LEU A 58 5.42 2.85 -0.61
C LEU A 58 6.66 3.47 0.02
N LYS A 59 6.78 3.35 1.34
CA LYS A 59 7.99 3.74 2.08
C LYS A 59 8.64 2.49 2.65
N ALA A 60 9.91 2.27 2.30
CA ALA A 60 10.66 1.12 2.76
C ALA A 60 11.78 1.52 3.72
N GLU A 61 11.90 0.81 4.84
CA GLU A 61 12.96 0.95 5.83
C GLU A 61 13.63 -0.43 6.03
N PRO A 62 14.40 -0.96 5.05
CA PRO A 62 14.81 -2.37 5.04
C PRO A 62 15.68 -2.77 6.23
N PHE A 63 16.60 -1.90 6.64
CA PHE A 63 17.45 -2.11 7.82
C PHE A 63 16.66 -2.12 9.14
N LYS A 64 15.49 -1.45 9.16
CA LYS A 64 14.54 -1.50 10.27
C LYS A 64 13.53 -2.64 10.12
N ARG A 65 13.58 -3.42 9.02
CA ARG A 65 12.65 -4.48 8.68
C ARG A 65 11.20 -4.00 8.50
N THR A 66 11.00 -2.69 8.30
CA THR A 66 9.67 -2.07 8.30
C THR A 66 9.31 -1.49 6.94
N PHE A 67 8.09 -1.74 6.50
CA PHE A 67 7.56 -1.31 5.22
C PHE A 67 6.18 -0.69 5.42
N TRP A 68 5.90 0.36 4.66
CA TRP A 68 4.65 1.10 4.74
C TRP A 68 4.06 1.23 3.35
N THR A 69 2.75 1.02 3.24
CA THR A 69 2.00 1.29 2.00
C THR A 69 0.91 2.31 2.29
N LEU A 70 0.65 3.17 1.33
CA LEU A 70 -0.46 4.11 1.34
C LEU A 70 -1.10 4.08 -0.04
N SER A 71 -2.41 3.97 -0.10
CA SER A 71 -3.14 3.87 -1.37
C SER A 71 -4.52 4.47 -1.26
N ALA A 72 -4.99 5.06 -2.36
CA ALA A 72 -6.33 5.62 -2.50
C ALA A 72 -7.09 4.88 -3.60
N TRP A 73 -8.36 4.60 -3.34
CA TRP A 73 -9.22 3.77 -4.16
C TRP A 73 -10.58 4.42 -4.36
N GLU A 74 -11.24 4.05 -5.45
CA GLU A 74 -12.63 4.37 -5.73
C GLU A 74 -13.57 3.85 -4.65
N SER A 75 -13.31 2.63 -4.16
CA SER A 75 -14.16 2.01 -3.15
C SER A 75 -13.43 0.92 -2.37
N PRO A 76 -13.97 0.50 -1.21
CA PRO A 76 -13.51 -0.70 -0.51
C PRO A 76 -13.58 -1.96 -1.39
N ALA A 77 -14.53 -2.03 -2.32
CA ALA A 77 -14.67 -3.15 -3.25
C ALA A 77 -13.53 -3.21 -4.27
N ALA A 78 -13.12 -2.07 -4.82
CA ALA A 78 -11.96 -1.98 -5.73
C ALA A 78 -10.66 -2.42 -5.05
N LEU A 79 -10.42 -1.93 -3.82
CA LEU A 79 -9.29 -2.37 -2.99
C LEU A 79 -9.32 -3.89 -2.74
N LYS A 80 -10.49 -4.42 -2.39
CA LYS A 80 -10.66 -5.86 -2.13
C LYS A 80 -10.41 -6.70 -3.38
N ALA A 81 -10.86 -6.23 -4.55
CA ALA A 81 -10.61 -6.89 -5.83
C ALA A 81 -9.11 -6.91 -6.18
N PHE A 82 -8.39 -5.79 -5.97
CA PHE A 82 -6.94 -5.76 -6.08
C PHE A 82 -6.26 -6.75 -5.12
N ALA A 83 -6.64 -6.72 -3.84
CA ALA A 83 -6.01 -7.53 -2.80
C ALA A 83 -6.13 -9.05 -3.04
N ARG A 84 -7.23 -9.46 -3.69
CA ARG A 84 -7.56 -10.87 -3.99
C ARG A 84 -7.16 -11.34 -5.39
N SER A 85 -6.55 -10.48 -6.19
CA SER A 85 -6.17 -10.80 -7.58
C SER A 85 -4.67 -10.63 -7.83
N GLY A 86 -4.23 -11.09 -8.99
CA GLY A 86 -2.90 -10.81 -9.53
C GLY A 86 -1.75 -11.22 -8.62
N ALA A 87 -0.69 -10.42 -8.64
CA ALA A 87 0.54 -10.66 -7.88
C ALA A 87 0.38 -10.44 -6.37
N HIS A 88 -0.58 -9.63 -5.94
CA HIS A 88 -0.78 -9.25 -4.54
C HIS A 88 -1.20 -10.45 -3.69
N ALA A 89 -2.23 -11.19 -4.10
CA ALA A 89 -2.77 -12.31 -3.33
C ALA A 89 -1.70 -13.36 -2.93
N PRO A 90 -0.96 -13.98 -3.86
CA PRO A 90 0.07 -14.96 -3.50
C PRO A 90 1.27 -14.32 -2.77
N THR A 91 1.56 -13.03 -3.00
CA THR A 91 2.62 -12.31 -2.30
C THR A 91 2.27 -12.11 -0.83
N SER A 92 1.06 -11.63 -0.54
CA SER A 92 0.57 -11.46 0.83
C SER A 92 0.55 -12.78 1.59
N GLN A 93 0.06 -13.85 0.94
CA GLN A 93 0.04 -15.18 1.55
C GLN A 93 1.47 -15.68 1.85
N GLY A 94 2.39 -15.57 0.88
CA GLY A 94 3.77 -16.05 1.03
C GLY A 94 4.63 -15.24 2.01
N LEU A 95 4.28 -13.97 2.25
CA LEU A 95 4.97 -13.10 3.20
C LEU A 95 4.40 -13.18 4.62
N SER A 96 3.17 -13.66 4.81
CA SER A 96 2.50 -13.71 6.12
C SER A 96 3.36 -14.38 7.21
N THR A 97 3.99 -15.52 6.90
CA THR A 97 4.87 -16.26 7.82
C THR A 97 6.19 -15.55 8.12
N GLN A 98 6.53 -14.52 7.36
CA GLN A 98 7.72 -13.69 7.56
C GLN A 98 7.42 -12.43 8.39
N MET A 99 6.15 -12.10 8.66
CA MET A 99 5.76 -10.87 9.37
C MET A 99 5.80 -11.05 10.89
N ARG A 100 6.60 -10.24 11.57
CA ARG A 100 6.56 -10.09 13.03
C ARG A 100 5.30 -9.35 13.47
N ASP A 101 4.97 -8.27 12.77
CA ASP A 101 3.81 -7.42 13.06
C ASP A 101 3.22 -6.87 11.76
N ALA A 102 1.91 -6.65 11.75
CA ALA A 102 1.19 -6.03 10.65
C ALA A 102 0.05 -5.17 11.19
N LYS A 103 0.01 -3.90 10.79
CA LYS A 103 -1.04 -2.95 11.15
C LYS A 103 -1.69 -2.39 9.89
N PHE A 104 -2.99 -2.12 9.98
CA PHE A 104 -3.79 -1.63 8.87
C PHE A 104 -4.70 -0.50 9.35
N ALA A 105 -4.92 0.48 8.49
CA ALA A 105 -5.87 1.56 8.73
C ALA A 105 -6.59 1.90 7.43
N THR A 106 -7.89 2.20 7.55
CA THR A 106 -8.73 2.68 6.46
C THR A 106 -9.47 3.93 6.87
N TRP A 107 -9.63 4.87 5.95
CA TRP A 107 -10.44 6.08 6.15
C TRP A 107 -10.91 6.64 4.81
N GLN A 108 -11.85 7.57 4.85
CA GLN A 108 -12.30 8.31 3.68
C GLN A 108 -11.57 9.65 3.59
N ALA A 109 -11.27 10.10 2.38
CA ALA A 109 -10.69 11.41 2.09
C ALA A 109 -11.37 12.01 0.86
N SER A 110 -11.22 13.32 0.63
CA SER A 110 -11.64 13.95 -0.62
C SER A 110 -10.60 13.71 -1.73
N SER A 111 -11.05 13.59 -2.98
CA SER A 111 -10.15 13.51 -4.13
C SER A 111 -9.24 14.74 -4.27
N GLY A 112 -9.67 15.90 -3.75
CA GLY A 112 -8.86 17.13 -3.67
C GLY A 112 -7.68 17.05 -2.69
N GLU A 113 -7.63 16.03 -1.83
CA GLU A 113 -6.51 15.79 -0.90
C GLU A 113 -5.41 14.89 -1.49
N LEU A 114 -5.62 14.33 -2.70
CA LEU A 114 -4.60 13.53 -3.38
C LEU A 114 -3.54 14.45 -4.02
N PRO A 115 -2.23 14.10 -3.96
CA PRO A 115 -1.65 12.90 -3.34
C PRO A 115 -1.57 12.99 -1.81
N LEU A 116 -1.81 11.86 -1.13
CA LEU A 116 -1.79 11.82 0.32
C LEU A 116 -0.36 11.86 0.88
N GLY A 117 -0.20 12.61 1.97
CA GLY A 117 1.04 12.63 2.76
C GLY A 117 1.13 11.48 3.77
N TRP A 118 2.36 11.16 4.20
CA TRP A 118 2.63 10.08 5.16
C TRP A 118 2.26 10.40 6.61
N THR A 119 2.09 11.68 6.98
CA THR A 119 1.83 12.10 8.37
C THR A 119 0.56 11.46 8.94
N GLU A 120 -0.53 11.46 8.18
CA GLU A 120 -1.80 10.84 8.58
C GLU A 120 -1.67 9.33 8.69
N ALA A 121 -1.03 8.70 7.69
CA ALA A 121 -0.84 7.26 7.65
C ALA A 121 -0.03 6.76 8.86
N ILE A 122 1.05 7.48 9.22
CA ILE A 122 1.87 7.15 10.39
C ILE A 122 1.04 7.26 11.66
N ARG A 123 0.31 8.38 11.85
CA ARG A 123 -0.51 8.60 13.05
C ARG A 123 -1.53 7.47 13.29
N ARG A 124 -2.13 6.93 12.23
CA ARG A 124 -3.13 5.85 12.31
C ARG A 124 -2.55 4.46 12.53
N LEU A 125 -1.26 4.28 12.27
CA LEU A 125 -0.58 2.98 12.28
C LEU A 125 0.42 2.84 13.43
N THR A 126 0.66 3.89 14.21
CA THR A 126 1.47 3.84 15.44
C THR A 126 0.56 3.87 16.64
#